data_AF-A0A9D5UBY2-F1
#
_entry.id   AF-A0A9D5UBY2-F1
#
_cell.length_a   1.000
_cell.length_b   1.000
_cell.length_c   1.000
_cell.angle_alpha   90.00
_cell.angle_beta   90.00
_cell.angle_gamma   90.00
#
_symmetry.space_group_name_H-M   'P 1'
#
loop_
_entity.id
_entity.type
_entity.pdbx_description
1 polymer ?
#
loop_
_entity_poly.entity_id
_entity_poly.type
_entity_poly.pdbx_seq_one_letter_code
_entity_poly.pdbx_strand_id
1 'polypeptide(L)'
;MMLTIVGAVLLAVGLYAAWRLAPQRPDVPAEGWFPDPASTAARRRLWDGQAWTAHVADGGEPANRGHHFRGRSRGSWMGILGAAVVVLVAGVAAYRATENVHVMAVTSFLAMTLVCWAFYGFVERQLALRDVVGLGQVAAVAVATAGATFLVAMNLNNLTGSIGGISLATTLVGLTEESTKLLVPIVLFLLGTYRNPRAGVGIGLAAGFGFAIAETTLYAYQTAAASGPSFCGAETPAVTTGMVVSAQVARIFGVSPFHWLFTGIAVAIAWRAWHLYGRKGTPAALGGILLVMVVHSLNDTSATLGCGEPVVQSLLALARYALVIGMYLVFKAWARKHTPPQLIGAVSTGWTPKHLGEQKVSPDGSPATGAPAREPADD
;
A
#
# COMPACT_ATOMS: atom_id res chain seq x y z
N MET A 1 -22.29 -16.47 -6.82
CA MET A 1 -22.44 -16.16 -8.27
C MET A 1 -22.54 -14.67 -8.55
N MET A 2 -23.47 -13.91 -7.95
CA MET A 2 -23.62 -12.47 -8.24
C MET A 2 -22.36 -11.63 -7.92
N LEU A 3 -21.73 -11.81 -6.75
CA LEU A 3 -20.48 -11.11 -6.40
C LEU A 3 -19.32 -11.44 -7.34
N THR A 4 -19.26 -12.68 -7.85
CA THR A 4 -18.26 -13.10 -8.84
C THR A 4 -18.44 -12.35 -10.16
N ILE A 5 -19.68 -12.21 -10.63
CA ILE A 5 -20.02 -11.47 -11.85
C ILE A 5 -19.68 -9.99 -11.68
N VAL A 6 -20.13 -9.38 -10.57
CA VAL A 6 -19.79 -7.98 -10.23
C VAL A 6 -18.28 -7.80 -10.16
N GLY A 7 -17.57 -8.72 -9.50
CA GLY A 7 -16.11 -8.72 -9.40
C GLY A 7 -15.42 -8.73 -10.77
N ALA A 8 -15.88 -9.60 -11.69
CA ALA A 8 -15.36 -9.66 -13.05
C ALA A 8 -15.60 -8.37 -13.83
N VAL A 9 -16.79 -7.77 -13.71
CA VAL A 9 -17.11 -6.49 -14.37
C VAL A 9 -16.23 -5.36 -13.82
N LEU A 10 -16.12 -5.23 -12.49
CA LEU A 10 -15.31 -4.19 -11.85
C LEU A 10 -13.82 -4.34 -12.21
N LEU A 11 -13.30 -5.58 -12.20
CA LEU A 11 -11.92 -5.87 -12.62
C LEU A 11 -11.69 -5.43 -14.07
N ALA A 12 -12.55 -5.87 -15.00
CA ALA A 12 -12.40 -5.56 -16.42
C ALA A 12 -12.51 -4.07 -16.70
N VAL A 13 -13.56 -3.40 -16.18
CA VAL A 13 -13.80 -1.97 -16.40
C VAL A 13 -12.71 -1.13 -15.75
N GLY A 14 -12.36 -1.42 -14.50
CA GLY A 14 -11.30 -0.70 -13.78
C GLY A 14 -9.93 -0.86 -14.45
N LEU A 15 -9.58 -2.08 -14.86
CA LEU A 15 -8.30 -2.34 -15.56
C LEU A 15 -8.25 -1.63 -16.91
N TYR A 16 -9.34 -1.69 -17.68
CA TYR A 16 -9.44 -0.98 -18.96
C TYR A 16 -9.31 0.54 -18.76
N ALA A 17 -10.02 1.10 -17.79
CA ALA A 17 -9.92 2.53 -17.47
C ALA A 17 -8.51 2.92 -17.02
N ALA A 18 -7.88 2.13 -16.15
CA ALA A 18 -6.51 2.39 -15.69
C ALA A 18 -5.49 2.33 -16.83
N TRP A 19 -5.66 1.39 -17.78
CA TRP A 19 -4.81 1.29 -18.97
C TRP A 19 -5.03 2.46 -19.94
N ARG A 20 -6.29 2.84 -20.20
CA ARG A 20 -6.62 3.96 -21.12
C ARG A 20 -6.23 5.31 -20.57
N LEU A 21 -6.32 5.50 -19.26
CA LEU A 21 -5.93 6.72 -18.57
C LEU A 21 -4.41 6.79 -18.33
N ALA A 22 -3.63 5.76 -18.68
CA ALA A 22 -2.19 5.68 -18.45
C ALA A 22 -1.47 7.00 -18.80
N PRO A 23 -0.55 7.49 -17.95
CA PRO A 23 -0.05 8.84 -18.08
C PRO A 23 0.77 8.95 -19.38
N GLN A 24 0.50 9.99 -20.16
CA GLN A 24 1.37 10.44 -21.26
C GLN A 24 2.33 11.54 -20.78
N ARG A 25 2.54 11.65 -19.46
CA ARG A 25 3.29 12.76 -18.88
C ARG A 25 4.79 12.47 -18.93
N PRO A 26 5.63 13.46 -19.28
CA PRO A 26 7.07 13.33 -19.08
C PRO A 26 7.37 13.18 -17.59
N ASP A 27 8.36 12.34 -17.27
CA ASP A 27 8.83 12.19 -15.88
C ASP A 27 9.47 13.49 -15.42
N VAL A 28 8.94 14.06 -14.33
CA VAL A 28 9.49 15.28 -13.70
C VAL A 28 10.01 14.90 -12.32
N PRO A 29 11.27 15.19 -11.98
CA PRO A 29 12.20 16.07 -12.68
C PRO A 29 13.03 15.33 -13.74
N ALA A 30 13.59 16.10 -14.69
CA ALA A 30 14.49 15.59 -15.72
C ALA A 30 15.75 14.95 -15.11
N GLU A 31 16.39 14.09 -15.88
CA GLU A 31 17.69 13.50 -15.55
C GLU A 31 18.73 14.59 -15.22
N GLY A 32 19.55 14.35 -14.21
CA GLY A 32 20.62 15.28 -13.84
C GLY A 32 21.31 14.98 -12.52
N TRP A 33 22.36 15.74 -12.27
CA TRP A 33 23.12 15.73 -11.02
C TRP A 33 22.50 16.68 -10.00
N PHE A 34 22.13 16.16 -8.84
CA PHE A 34 21.56 16.93 -7.74
C PHE A 34 22.36 16.72 -6.46
N PRO A 35 22.31 17.63 -5.47
CA PRO A 35 22.92 17.40 -4.17
C PRO A 35 22.48 16.04 -3.58
N ASP A 36 23.43 15.21 -3.13
CA ASP A 36 23.17 13.83 -2.69
C ASP A 36 22.28 13.83 -1.44
N PRO A 37 21.00 13.42 -1.52
CA PRO A 37 20.12 13.42 -0.37
C PRO A 37 20.58 12.45 0.73
N ALA A 38 21.35 11.41 0.35
CA ALA A 38 21.87 10.40 1.25
C ALA A 38 23.20 10.80 1.94
N SER A 39 23.82 11.94 1.58
CA SER A 39 25.02 12.48 2.25
C SER A 39 24.85 13.80 3.00
N THR A 40 25.67 14.03 4.04
CA THR A 40 25.88 15.36 4.65
C THR A 40 27.06 16.10 4.03
N ALA A 41 27.91 15.40 3.26
CA ALA A 41 29.03 16.01 2.57
C ALA A 41 28.55 16.72 1.30
N ALA A 42 29.38 17.65 0.79
CA ALA A 42 29.17 18.30 -0.48
C ALA A 42 29.41 17.30 -1.64
N ARG A 43 28.38 16.52 -1.94
CA ARG A 43 28.37 15.49 -2.99
C ARG A 43 27.13 15.65 -3.85
N ARG A 44 27.21 15.20 -5.09
CA ARG A 44 26.06 15.10 -5.99
C ARG A 44 25.77 13.63 -6.31
N ARG A 45 24.50 13.32 -6.54
CA ARG A 45 24.00 12.02 -6.96
C ARG A 45 23.20 12.18 -8.25
N LEU A 46 23.36 11.22 -9.15
CA LEU A 46 22.62 11.20 -10.41
C LEU A 46 21.18 10.70 -10.16
N TRP A 47 20.23 11.52 -10.59
CA TRP A 47 18.84 11.14 -10.79
C TRP A 47 18.63 10.84 -12.28
N ASP A 48 18.16 9.65 -12.62
CA ASP A 48 18.03 9.19 -14.02
C ASP A 48 16.72 9.62 -14.71
N GLY A 49 16.02 10.59 -14.13
CA GLY A 49 14.67 11.02 -14.55
C GLY A 49 13.56 10.33 -13.77
N GLN A 50 13.78 9.14 -13.20
CA GLN A 50 12.75 8.37 -12.50
C GLN A 50 13.14 7.95 -11.08
N ALA A 51 14.43 7.73 -10.83
CA ALA A 51 14.96 7.25 -9.57
C ALA A 51 16.38 7.76 -9.30
N TRP A 52 16.75 7.76 -8.01
CA TRP A 52 18.14 7.97 -7.61
C TRP A 52 18.97 6.72 -7.94
N THR A 53 20.13 6.94 -8.56
CA THR A 53 21.10 5.88 -8.90
C THR A 53 22.20 5.78 -7.84
N ALA A 54 23.05 4.76 -7.94
CA ALA A 54 24.23 4.61 -7.09
C ALA A 54 25.35 5.61 -7.44
N HIS A 55 25.31 6.25 -8.60
CA HIS A 55 26.36 7.15 -9.06
C HIS A 55 26.47 8.40 -8.20
N VAL A 56 27.66 8.64 -7.65
CA VAL A 56 28.01 9.82 -6.88
C VAL A 56 29.25 10.50 -7.43
N ALA A 57 29.28 11.82 -7.35
CA ALA A 57 30.41 12.66 -7.71
C ALA A 57 30.61 13.74 -6.64
N ASP A 58 31.78 14.37 -6.62
CA ASP A 58 32.03 15.52 -5.75
C ASP A 58 31.12 16.69 -6.16
N GLY A 59 30.65 17.44 -5.16
CA GLY A 59 29.70 18.54 -5.32
C GLY A 59 30.17 19.83 -4.68
N GLY A 60 29.60 20.95 -5.10
CA GLY A 60 29.88 22.25 -4.48
C GLY A 60 29.12 22.51 -3.18
N GLU A 61 28.05 21.76 -2.90
CA GLU A 61 27.17 22.00 -1.75
C GLU A 61 26.54 20.70 -1.20
N PRO A 62 26.27 20.64 0.11
CA PRO A 62 25.52 19.54 0.72
C PRO A 62 24.01 19.66 0.46
N ALA A 63 23.29 18.54 0.41
CA ALA A 63 21.83 18.55 0.23
C ALA A 63 21.11 19.20 1.42
N ASN A 64 20.10 20.03 1.14
CA ASN A 64 19.17 20.51 2.17
C ASN A 64 18.24 19.35 2.60
N ARG A 65 18.55 18.69 3.72
CA ARG A 65 17.85 17.49 4.21
C ARG A 65 16.48 17.75 4.84
N GLY A 66 15.96 18.97 4.70
CA GLY A 66 14.67 19.40 5.22
C GLY A 66 14.70 19.57 6.74
N HIS A 67 13.71 20.30 7.26
CA HIS A 67 13.57 20.53 8.69
C HIS A 67 12.60 19.52 9.33
N HIS A 68 12.77 19.26 10.63
CA HIS A 68 11.78 18.54 11.43
C HIS A 68 10.44 19.28 11.35
N PHE A 69 9.45 18.71 10.66
CA PHE A 69 8.02 19.06 10.66
C PHE A 69 7.66 20.46 11.23
N ARG A 70 8.14 21.55 10.62
CA ARG A 70 7.73 22.91 10.99
C ARG A 70 6.55 23.36 10.11
N GLY A 71 5.36 23.44 10.70
CA GLY A 71 4.23 24.27 10.25
C GLY A 71 3.38 23.80 9.07
N ARG A 72 3.92 23.08 8.08
CA ARG A 72 3.15 22.61 6.89
C ARG A 72 2.48 21.23 7.10
N SER A 73 2.41 20.75 8.34
CA SER A 73 1.99 19.40 8.76
C SER A 73 0.49 19.15 8.62
N ARG A 74 -0.34 20.20 8.67
CA ARG A 74 -1.79 20.12 8.52
C ARG A 74 -2.20 20.21 7.04
N GLY A 75 -1.85 19.18 6.28
CA GLY A 75 -2.37 19.05 4.92
C GLY A 75 -3.86 18.76 4.90
N SER A 76 -4.50 18.93 3.74
CA SER A 76 -5.90 18.54 3.52
C SER A 76 -6.20 17.10 3.91
N TRP A 77 -5.20 16.21 3.88
CA TRP A 77 -5.31 14.82 4.33
C TRP A 77 -5.76 14.68 5.79
N MET A 78 -5.36 15.59 6.70
CA MET A 78 -5.84 15.56 8.09
C MET A 78 -7.33 15.90 8.18
N GLY A 79 -7.80 16.83 7.35
CA GLY A 79 -9.23 17.15 7.23
C GLY A 79 -10.03 15.96 6.71
N ILE A 80 -9.50 15.25 5.71
CA ILE A 80 -10.11 14.02 5.18
C ILE A 80 -10.15 12.91 6.25
N LEU A 81 -9.08 12.74 7.04
CA LEU A 81 -9.07 11.79 8.15
C LEU A 81 -10.10 12.17 9.23
N GLY A 82 -10.22 13.46 9.56
CA GLY A 82 -11.27 13.97 10.45
C GLY A 82 -12.67 13.67 9.91
N ALA A 83 -12.89 13.85 8.61
CA ALA A 83 -14.15 13.49 7.96
C ALA A 83 -14.44 11.97 8.04
N ALA A 84 -13.43 11.12 7.92
CA ALA A 84 -13.59 9.66 8.10
C ALA A 84 -14.10 9.31 9.51
N VAL A 85 -13.55 9.97 10.54
CA VAL A 85 -14.00 9.80 11.93
C VAL A 85 -15.45 10.28 12.09
N VAL A 86 -15.82 11.42 11.52
CA VAL A 86 -17.20 11.94 11.57
C VAL A 86 -18.18 10.97 10.90
N VAL A 87 -17.85 10.46 9.71
CA VAL A 87 -18.66 9.46 9.00
C VAL A 87 -18.85 8.21 9.85
N LEU A 88 -17.78 7.71 10.48
CA LEU A 88 -17.86 6.53 11.33
C LEU A 88 -18.74 6.79 12.57
N VAL A 89 -18.57 7.91 13.26
CA VAL A 89 -19.37 8.25 14.45
C VAL A 89 -20.86 8.38 14.09
N ALA A 90 -21.17 9.12 13.02
CA ALA A 90 -22.55 9.30 12.56
C ALA A 90 -23.18 7.97 12.11
N GLY A 91 -22.44 7.15 11.36
CA GLY A 91 -22.89 5.85 10.90
C GLY A 91 -23.08 4.83 12.03
N VAL A 92 -22.21 4.85 13.05
CA VAL A 92 -22.37 4.05 14.27
C VAL A 92 -23.63 4.46 15.04
N ALA A 93 -23.91 5.76 15.16
CA ALA A 93 -25.13 6.25 15.79
C ALA A 93 -26.38 5.80 15.01
N ALA A 94 -26.36 5.93 13.68
CA ALA A 94 -27.46 5.49 12.82
C ALA A 94 -27.66 3.96 12.88
N TYR A 95 -26.57 3.17 12.90
CA TYR A 95 -26.66 1.73 13.05
C TYR A 95 -27.22 1.34 14.42
N ARG A 96 -26.80 1.98 15.51
CA ARG A 96 -27.37 1.74 16.85
C ARG A 96 -28.87 2.02 16.92
N ALA A 97 -29.36 2.98 16.14
CA ALA A 97 -30.77 3.34 16.11
C ALA A 97 -31.63 2.41 15.24
N THR A 98 -31.04 1.76 14.24
CA THR A 98 -31.78 1.02 13.20
C THR A 98 -31.47 -0.47 13.14
N GLU A 99 -30.32 -0.88 13.67
CA GLU A 99 -29.69 -2.20 13.54
C GLU A 99 -29.60 -2.69 12.08
N ASN A 100 -29.71 -1.78 11.12
CA ASN A 100 -29.73 -2.11 9.70
C ASN A 100 -28.29 -2.40 9.21
N VAL A 101 -28.05 -3.63 8.80
CA VAL A 101 -26.74 -4.11 8.30
C VAL A 101 -26.19 -3.27 7.14
N HIS A 102 -27.06 -2.72 6.29
CA HIS A 102 -26.66 -1.88 5.17
C HIS A 102 -26.11 -0.53 5.63
N VAL A 103 -26.61 0.02 6.75
CA VAL A 103 -26.08 1.27 7.34
C VAL A 103 -24.63 1.06 7.76
N MET A 104 -24.32 -0.06 8.42
CA MET A 104 -22.95 -0.37 8.82
C MET A 104 -22.05 -0.62 7.61
N ALA A 105 -22.51 -1.37 6.61
CA ALA A 105 -21.75 -1.62 5.38
C ALA A 105 -21.39 -0.33 4.63
N VAL A 106 -22.37 0.57 4.42
CA VAL A 106 -22.14 1.87 3.75
C VAL A 106 -21.22 2.76 4.59
N THR A 107 -21.41 2.79 5.91
CA THR A 107 -20.55 3.54 6.84
C THR A 107 -19.10 3.09 6.71
N SER A 108 -18.86 1.77 6.79
CA SER A 108 -17.53 1.18 6.66
C SER A 108 -16.90 1.45 5.29
N PHE A 109 -17.68 1.35 4.21
CA PHE A 109 -17.23 1.70 2.85
C PHE A 109 -16.74 3.16 2.78
N LEU A 110 -17.56 4.12 3.24
CA LEU A 110 -17.25 5.54 3.17
C LEU A 110 -16.08 5.92 4.08
N ALA A 111 -16.11 5.49 5.34
CA ALA A 111 -15.04 5.75 6.30
C ALA A 111 -13.71 5.19 5.82
N MET A 112 -13.70 3.94 5.32
CA MET A 112 -12.47 3.32 4.81
C MET A 112 -11.95 4.03 3.55
N THR A 113 -12.85 4.42 2.63
CA THR A 113 -12.47 5.20 1.44
C THR A 113 -11.79 6.50 1.83
N LEU A 114 -12.30 7.21 2.83
CA LEU A 114 -11.70 8.45 3.33
C LEU A 114 -10.36 8.22 4.03
N VAL A 115 -10.20 7.15 4.82
CA VAL A 115 -8.89 6.77 5.42
C VAL A 115 -7.85 6.48 4.35
N CYS A 116 -8.21 5.67 3.34
CA CYS A 116 -7.35 5.38 2.19
C CYS A 116 -6.95 6.67 1.45
N TRP A 117 -7.91 7.56 1.20
CA TRP A 117 -7.68 8.83 0.51
C TRP A 117 -6.80 9.79 1.32
N ALA A 118 -6.98 9.85 2.64
CA ALA A 118 -6.11 10.61 3.54
C ALA A 118 -4.67 10.07 3.48
N PHE A 119 -4.49 8.76 3.53
CA PHE A 119 -3.16 8.16 3.42
C PHE A 119 -2.51 8.42 2.05
N TYR A 120 -3.28 8.30 0.96
CA TYR A 120 -2.79 8.66 -0.38
C TYR A 120 -2.33 10.12 -0.45
N GLY A 121 -3.15 11.06 0.04
CA GLY A 121 -2.81 12.48 0.08
C GLY A 121 -1.59 12.78 0.97
N PHE A 122 -1.38 12.00 2.02
CA PHE A 122 -0.16 12.09 2.82
C PHE A 122 1.08 11.65 2.03
N VAL A 123 1.05 10.48 1.38
CA VAL A 123 2.18 9.94 0.61
C VAL A 123 2.45 10.76 -0.66
N GLU A 124 1.39 11.22 -1.33
CA GLU A 124 1.46 12.07 -2.52
C GLU A 124 2.33 13.29 -2.30
N ARG A 125 2.20 13.93 -1.13
CA ARG A 125 3.02 15.09 -0.74
C ARG A 125 4.49 14.75 -0.49
N GLN A 126 4.81 13.50 -0.17
CA GLN A 126 6.19 13.07 0.07
C GLN A 126 6.88 12.64 -1.23
N LEU A 127 6.13 12.12 -2.20
CA LEU A 127 6.69 11.51 -3.42
C LEU A 127 6.31 12.24 -4.72
N ALA A 128 5.52 13.31 -4.63
CA ALA A 128 4.90 13.98 -5.78
C ALA A 128 4.16 12.99 -6.70
N LEU A 129 3.32 12.12 -6.12
CA LEU A 129 2.66 11.05 -6.89
C LEU A 129 1.79 11.59 -8.03
N ARG A 130 1.25 12.81 -7.92
CA ARG A 130 0.47 13.44 -9.00
C ARG A 130 1.26 13.80 -10.25
N ASP A 131 2.59 13.86 -10.16
CA ASP A 131 3.45 14.06 -11.32
C ASP A 131 3.40 12.83 -12.24
N VAL A 132 3.24 11.64 -11.65
CA VAL A 132 3.36 10.34 -12.34
C VAL A 132 2.06 9.53 -12.41
N VAL A 133 1.07 9.82 -11.55
CA VAL A 133 -0.24 9.14 -11.51
C VAL A 133 -1.35 10.15 -11.16
N GLY A 134 -2.32 10.29 -12.06
CA GLY A 134 -3.53 11.08 -11.87
C GLY A 134 -4.60 10.36 -11.03
N LEU A 135 -5.50 11.14 -10.45
CA LEU A 135 -6.52 10.63 -9.52
C LEU A 135 -7.50 9.65 -10.17
N GLY A 136 -7.84 9.83 -11.45
CA GLY A 136 -8.69 8.90 -12.19
C GLY A 136 -8.06 7.51 -12.31
N GLN A 137 -6.73 7.44 -12.41
CA GLN A 137 -5.99 6.17 -12.47
C GLN A 137 -5.98 5.48 -11.11
N VAL A 138 -5.78 6.23 -10.03
CA VAL A 138 -5.89 5.73 -8.65
C VAL A 138 -7.27 5.11 -8.42
N ALA A 139 -8.33 5.82 -8.79
CA ALA A 139 -9.70 5.32 -8.67
C ALA A 139 -9.94 4.08 -9.52
N ALA A 140 -9.49 4.09 -10.78
CA ALA A 140 -9.64 2.95 -11.69
C ALA A 140 -8.92 1.68 -11.19
N VAL A 141 -7.69 1.83 -10.67
CA VAL A 141 -6.94 0.71 -10.07
C VAL A 141 -7.61 0.21 -8.80
N ALA A 142 -8.08 1.11 -7.92
CA ALA A 142 -8.80 0.69 -6.72
C ALA A 142 -10.09 -0.08 -7.06
N VAL A 143 -10.85 0.36 -8.05
CA VAL A 143 -12.04 -0.35 -8.56
C VAL A 143 -11.67 -1.70 -9.15
N ALA A 144 -10.61 -1.75 -9.98
CA ALA A 144 -10.14 -3.00 -10.58
C ALA A 144 -9.75 -4.03 -9.52
N THR A 145 -9.00 -3.60 -8.51
CA THR A 145 -8.55 -4.49 -7.43
C THR A 145 -9.69 -4.89 -6.50
N ALA A 146 -10.66 -4.02 -6.20
CA ALA A 146 -11.89 -4.41 -5.51
C ALA A 146 -12.64 -5.52 -6.29
N GLY A 147 -12.69 -5.40 -7.62
CA GLY A 147 -13.20 -6.45 -8.50
C GLY A 147 -12.41 -7.75 -8.40
N ALA A 148 -11.08 -7.67 -8.41
CA ALA A 148 -10.19 -8.81 -8.23
C ALA A 148 -10.38 -9.48 -6.85
N THR A 149 -10.65 -8.73 -5.79
CA THR A 149 -10.97 -9.28 -4.46
C THR A 149 -12.21 -10.18 -4.53
N PHE A 150 -13.30 -9.71 -5.14
CA PHE A 150 -14.54 -10.49 -5.26
C PHE A 150 -14.42 -11.67 -6.22
N LEU A 151 -13.62 -11.53 -7.29
CA LEU A 151 -13.45 -12.57 -8.30
C LEU A 151 -12.42 -13.64 -7.89
N VAL A 152 -11.30 -13.23 -7.30
CA VAL A 152 -10.13 -14.10 -7.08
C VAL A 152 -9.98 -14.42 -5.59
N ALA A 153 -9.66 -13.42 -4.77
CA ALA A 153 -9.32 -13.65 -3.36
C ALA A 153 -10.44 -14.37 -2.59
N MET A 154 -11.69 -13.93 -2.73
CA MET A 154 -12.83 -14.58 -2.08
C MET A 154 -12.99 -16.04 -2.49
N ASN A 155 -12.88 -16.36 -3.78
CA ASN A 155 -13.10 -17.73 -4.25
C ASN A 155 -11.93 -18.64 -3.86
N LEU A 156 -10.69 -18.13 -3.87
CA LEU A 156 -9.52 -18.88 -3.41
C LEU A 156 -9.54 -19.09 -1.90
N ASN A 157 -9.90 -18.10 -1.09
CA ASN A 157 -10.04 -18.24 0.36
C ASN A 157 -11.16 -19.22 0.74
N ASN A 158 -12.28 -19.22 0.00
CA ASN A 158 -13.34 -20.22 0.19
C ASN A 158 -12.86 -21.63 -0.16
N LEU A 159 -12.10 -21.78 -1.25
CA LEU A 159 -11.55 -23.05 -1.67
C LEU A 159 -10.55 -23.60 -0.64
N THR A 160 -9.58 -22.80 -0.20
CA THR A 160 -8.61 -23.22 0.82
C THR A 160 -9.30 -23.56 2.14
N GLY A 161 -10.32 -22.79 2.52
CA GLY A 161 -11.18 -23.07 3.67
C GLY A 161 -11.93 -24.40 3.54
N SER A 162 -12.44 -24.74 2.36
CA SER A 162 -13.14 -26.02 2.11
C SER A 162 -12.20 -27.23 2.14
N ILE A 163 -10.92 -27.06 1.79
CA ILE A 163 -9.94 -28.15 1.72
C ILE A 163 -9.31 -28.41 3.10
N GLY A 164 -8.87 -27.37 3.80
CA GLY A 164 -8.07 -27.50 5.02
C GLY A 164 -8.59 -26.71 6.21
N GLY A 165 -9.85 -26.25 6.15
CA GLY A 165 -10.46 -25.45 7.20
C GLY A 165 -9.86 -24.05 7.35
N ILE A 166 -10.25 -23.36 8.42
CA ILE A 166 -9.83 -21.97 8.66
C ILE A 166 -8.31 -21.84 8.86
N SER A 167 -7.66 -22.85 9.44
CA SER A 167 -6.21 -22.85 9.68
C SER A 167 -5.41 -22.81 8.37
N LEU A 168 -5.79 -23.62 7.38
CA LEU A 168 -5.14 -23.57 6.07
C LEU A 168 -5.46 -22.25 5.36
N ALA A 169 -6.71 -21.78 5.44
CA ALA A 169 -7.12 -20.52 4.83
C ALA A 169 -6.28 -19.35 5.37
N THR A 170 -6.14 -19.21 6.69
CA THR A 170 -5.33 -18.12 7.30
C THR A 170 -3.83 -18.29 7.08
N THR A 171 -3.33 -19.52 6.93
CA THR A 171 -1.91 -19.76 6.61
C THR A 171 -1.58 -19.32 5.18
N LEU A 172 -2.50 -19.48 4.24
CA LEU A 172 -2.31 -19.14 2.83
C LEU A 172 -2.87 -17.78 2.43
N VAL A 173 -3.57 -17.08 3.33
CA VAL A 173 -4.28 -15.84 3.00
C VAL A 173 -3.33 -14.76 2.46
N GLY A 174 -2.13 -14.61 3.03
CA GLY A 174 -1.17 -13.64 2.54
C GLY A 174 -0.73 -13.90 1.09
N LEU A 175 -0.53 -15.17 0.73
CA LEU A 175 -0.25 -15.57 -0.66
C LEU A 175 -1.43 -15.24 -1.57
N THR A 176 -2.64 -15.67 -1.21
CA THR A 176 -3.86 -15.47 -1.99
C THR A 176 -4.14 -13.98 -2.21
N GLU A 177 -4.11 -13.21 -1.13
CA GLU A 177 -4.56 -11.84 -1.14
C GLU A 177 -3.52 -10.88 -1.68
N GLU A 178 -2.24 -11.01 -1.34
CA GLU A 178 -1.22 -10.14 -1.93
C GLU A 178 -1.04 -10.43 -3.43
N SER A 179 -1.16 -11.69 -3.87
CA SER A 179 -1.18 -12.02 -5.31
C SER A 179 -2.36 -11.35 -6.02
N THR A 180 -3.54 -11.36 -5.38
CA THR A 180 -4.73 -10.71 -5.92
C THR A 180 -4.55 -9.18 -6.01
N LYS A 181 -3.99 -8.55 -4.97
CA LYS A 181 -3.70 -7.10 -4.97
C LYS A 181 -2.71 -6.72 -6.05
N LEU A 182 -1.64 -7.52 -6.22
CA LEU A 182 -0.58 -7.27 -7.19
C LEU A 182 -0.98 -7.58 -8.64
N LEU A 183 -2.06 -8.34 -8.87
CA LEU A 183 -2.54 -8.69 -10.21
C LEU A 183 -2.69 -7.46 -11.11
N VAL A 184 -3.42 -6.44 -10.65
CA VAL A 184 -3.69 -5.23 -11.45
C VAL A 184 -2.41 -4.42 -11.72
N PRO A 185 -1.58 -4.03 -10.71
CA PRO A 185 -0.31 -3.36 -10.96
C PRO A 185 0.63 -4.13 -11.89
N ILE A 186 0.75 -5.45 -11.73
CA ILE A 186 1.64 -6.27 -12.56
C ILE A 186 1.14 -6.32 -14.00
N VAL A 187 -0.15 -6.53 -14.24
CA VAL A 187 -0.71 -6.50 -15.60
C VAL A 187 -0.45 -5.15 -16.26
N LEU A 188 -0.71 -4.05 -15.57
CA LEU A 188 -0.44 -2.69 -16.08
C LEU A 188 1.05 -2.47 -16.41
N PHE A 189 1.96 -2.93 -15.56
CA PHE A 189 3.40 -2.90 -15.80
C PHE A 189 3.80 -3.71 -17.04
N LEU A 190 3.24 -4.91 -17.19
CA LEU A 190 3.50 -5.79 -18.33
C LEU A 190 2.97 -5.19 -19.65
N LEU A 191 1.83 -4.48 -19.60
CA LEU A 191 1.30 -3.70 -20.73
C LEU A 191 2.12 -2.43 -21.04
N GLY A 192 3.23 -2.19 -20.34
CA GLY A 192 4.12 -1.06 -20.58
C GLY A 192 3.74 0.23 -19.88
N THR A 193 2.69 0.21 -19.06
CA THR A 193 2.21 1.40 -18.32
C THR A 193 2.76 1.44 -16.90
N TYR A 194 2.89 2.64 -16.31
CA TYR A 194 3.33 2.84 -14.93
C TYR A 194 4.68 2.19 -14.57
N ARG A 195 5.65 2.18 -15.49
CA ARG A 195 7.00 1.64 -15.23
C ARG A 195 7.83 2.52 -14.32
N ASN A 196 7.51 3.82 -14.23
CA ASN A 196 8.14 4.73 -13.28
C ASN A 196 7.99 4.17 -11.85
N PRO A 197 9.06 4.09 -11.04
CA PRO A 197 8.96 3.52 -9.70
C PRO A 197 8.01 4.23 -8.74
N ARG A 198 7.91 5.56 -8.81
CA ARG A 198 6.91 6.33 -8.07
C ARG A 198 5.49 5.99 -8.53
N ALA A 199 5.29 5.79 -9.83
CA ALA A 199 4.00 5.38 -10.36
C ALA A 199 3.59 4.01 -9.83
N GLY A 200 4.54 3.07 -9.77
CA GLY A 200 4.39 1.77 -9.11
C GLY A 200 3.90 1.88 -7.67
N VAL A 201 4.53 2.74 -6.86
CA VAL A 201 4.07 3.02 -5.49
C VAL A 201 2.63 3.55 -5.49
N GLY A 202 2.32 4.52 -6.35
CA GLY A 202 0.99 5.10 -6.46
C GLY A 202 -0.11 4.08 -6.79
N ILE A 203 0.10 3.25 -7.81
CA ILE A 203 -0.88 2.23 -8.22
C ILE A 203 -0.92 1.03 -7.26
N GLY A 204 0.18 0.66 -6.62
CA GLY A 204 0.18 -0.40 -5.61
C GLY A 204 -0.56 0.01 -4.35
N LEU A 205 -0.41 1.26 -3.89
CA LEU A 205 -1.26 1.80 -2.83
C LEU A 205 -2.73 1.78 -3.24
N ALA A 206 -3.05 2.21 -4.47
CA ALA A 206 -4.41 2.18 -5.00
C ALA A 206 -5.02 0.77 -5.00
N ALA A 207 -4.23 -0.23 -5.40
CA ALA A 207 -4.64 -1.63 -5.35
C ALA A 207 -4.91 -2.09 -3.91
N GLY A 208 -4.00 -1.79 -2.98
CA GLY A 208 -4.19 -2.05 -1.56
C GLY A 208 -5.45 -1.39 -0.98
N PHE A 209 -5.76 -0.16 -1.40
CA PHE A 209 -7.00 0.53 -1.00
C PHE A 209 -8.24 -0.15 -1.55
N GLY A 210 -8.24 -0.52 -2.84
CA GLY A 210 -9.35 -1.24 -3.47
C GLY A 210 -9.70 -2.52 -2.72
N PHE A 211 -8.68 -3.30 -2.37
CA PHE A 211 -8.84 -4.50 -1.55
C PHE A 211 -9.36 -4.17 -0.15
N ALA A 212 -8.73 -3.22 0.55
CA ALA A 212 -9.10 -2.85 1.91
C ALA A 212 -10.54 -2.34 2.01
N ILE A 213 -11.00 -1.54 1.04
CA ILE A 213 -12.37 -1.04 0.97
C ILE A 213 -13.35 -2.19 0.74
N ALA A 214 -13.08 -3.06 -0.25
CA ALA A 214 -13.93 -4.21 -0.56
C ALA A 214 -14.06 -5.16 0.64
N GLU A 215 -12.93 -5.52 1.24
CA GLU A 215 -12.88 -6.41 2.39
C GLU A 215 -13.57 -5.79 3.62
N THR A 216 -13.22 -4.56 3.99
CA THR A 216 -13.81 -3.88 5.16
C THR A 216 -15.32 -3.78 5.04
N THR A 217 -15.82 -3.46 3.84
CA THR A 217 -17.26 -3.39 3.56
C THR A 217 -17.93 -4.76 3.70
N LEU A 218 -17.29 -5.83 3.19
CA LEU A 218 -17.82 -7.18 3.28
C LEU A 218 -17.88 -7.67 4.73
N TYR A 219 -16.83 -7.46 5.51
CA TYR A 219 -16.84 -7.83 6.93
C TYR A 219 -17.83 -6.99 7.74
N ALA A 220 -18.02 -5.71 7.42
CA ALA A 220 -19.07 -4.89 8.02
C ALA A 220 -20.45 -5.53 7.88
N TYR A 221 -20.76 -5.99 6.68
CA TYR A 221 -22.00 -6.72 6.40
C TYR A 221 -22.05 -8.05 7.15
N GLN A 222 -21.01 -8.89 7.02
CA GLN A 222 -21.00 -10.24 7.59
C GLN A 222 -21.05 -10.24 9.12
N THR A 223 -20.34 -9.33 9.78
CA THR A 223 -20.38 -9.20 11.24
C THR A 223 -21.76 -8.72 11.70
N ALA A 224 -22.35 -7.72 11.03
CA ALA A 224 -23.68 -7.22 11.39
C ALA A 224 -24.80 -8.24 11.10
N ALA A 225 -24.64 -9.07 10.06
CA ALA A 225 -25.61 -10.09 9.65
C ALA A 225 -25.40 -11.46 10.33
N ALA A 226 -24.44 -11.58 11.26
CA ALA A 226 -24.06 -12.85 11.90
C ALA A 226 -23.72 -13.97 10.89
N SER A 227 -23.23 -13.60 9.69
CA SER A 227 -23.05 -14.52 8.57
C SER A 227 -21.58 -14.79 8.22
N GLY A 228 -20.65 -14.25 9.01
CA GLY A 228 -19.21 -14.43 8.83
C GLY A 228 -18.69 -15.74 9.42
N PRO A 229 -17.51 -16.21 8.99
CA PRO A 229 -16.88 -17.37 9.58
C PRO A 229 -16.47 -17.12 11.04
N SER A 230 -16.67 -18.12 11.89
CA SER A 230 -16.11 -18.15 13.25
C SER A 230 -14.66 -18.63 13.18
N PHE A 231 -13.71 -17.71 13.37
CA PHE A 231 -12.28 -18.03 13.34
C PHE A 231 -11.85 -19.00 14.46
N CYS A 232 -12.65 -19.10 15.53
CA CYS A 232 -12.38 -19.98 16.66
C CYS A 232 -13.21 -21.27 16.68
N GLY A 233 -13.91 -21.60 15.59
CA GLY A 233 -14.64 -22.86 15.47
C GLY A 233 -15.85 -23.04 16.40
N ALA A 234 -16.13 -22.07 17.29
CA ALA A 234 -17.36 -22.03 18.07
C ALA A 234 -18.54 -21.56 17.20
N GLU A 235 -19.78 -21.85 17.63
CA GLU A 235 -20.98 -21.23 17.07
C GLU A 235 -20.77 -19.71 16.95
N THR A 236 -21.23 -19.12 15.84
CA THR A 236 -21.14 -17.67 15.64
C THR A 236 -21.79 -16.98 16.83
N PRO A 237 -21.02 -16.27 17.69
CA PRO A 237 -21.58 -15.73 18.92
C PRO A 237 -22.72 -14.76 18.60
N ALA A 238 -23.69 -14.66 19.51
CA ALA A 238 -24.80 -13.72 19.37
C ALA A 238 -24.26 -12.32 19.07
N VAL A 239 -24.61 -11.79 17.90
CA VAL A 239 -24.10 -10.51 17.43
C VAL A 239 -24.72 -9.40 18.26
N THR A 240 -23.89 -8.67 19.00
CA THR A 240 -24.32 -7.46 19.70
C THR A 240 -23.91 -6.22 18.92
N THR A 241 -24.71 -5.17 19.02
CA THR A 241 -24.40 -3.86 18.43
C THR A 241 -23.04 -3.32 18.90
N GLY A 242 -22.67 -3.58 20.16
CA GLY A 242 -21.34 -3.24 20.69
C GLY A 242 -20.20 -3.96 19.97
N MET A 243 -20.36 -5.25 19.70
CA MET A 243 -19.37 -6.07 18.97
C MET A 243 -19.21 -5.64 17.52
N VAL A 244 -20.31 -5.34 16.82
CA VAL A 244 -20.24 -4.86 15.42
C VAL A 244 -19.45 -3.56 15.36
N VAL A 245 -19.77 -2.60 16.24
CA VAL A 245 -19.09 -1.30 16.28
C VAL A 245 -17.60 -1.45 16.61
N SER A 246 -17.24 -2.24 17.63
CA SER A 246 -15.83 -2.42 18.00
C SER A 246 -15.04 -3.12 16.89
N ALA A 247 -15.62 -4.12 16.25
CA ALA A 247 -15.01 -4.81 15.12
C ALA A 247 -14.73 -3.86 13.94
N GLN A 248 -15.67 -2.96 13.61
CA GLN A 248 -15.46 -2.02 12.51
C GLN A 248 -14.41 -0.95 12.81
N VAL A 249 -14.39 -0.42 14.04
CA VAL A 249 -13.33 0.52 14.46
C VAL A 249 -11.96 -0.16 14.37
N ALA A 250 -11.83 -1.36 14.92
CA ALA A 250 -10.58 -2.13 14.88
C ALA A 250 -10.15 -2.44 13.44
N ARG A 251 -11.10 -2.77 12.55
CA ARG A 251 -10.80 -3.08 11.16
C ARG A 251 -10.32 -1.85 10.38
N ILE A 252 -11.05 -0.73 10.46
CA ILE A 252 -10.74 0.50 9.71
C ILE A 252 -9.37 1.08 10.12
N PHE A 253 -9.06 1.09 11.42
CA PHE A 253 -7.86 1.76 11.93
C PHE A 253 -6.71 0.83 12.33
N GLY A 254 -6.95 -0.47 12.48
CA GLY A 254 -5.95 -1.43 12.97
C GLY A 254 -5.61 -2.54 11.99
N VAL A 255 -6.59 -3.13 11.31
CA VAL A 255 -6.35 -4.29 10.43
C VAL A 255 -6.12 -3.87 8.99
N SER A 256 -7.09 -3.20 8.40
CA SER A 256 -7.09 -2.95 6.97
C SER A 256 -6.00 -1.99 6.48
N PRO A 257 -5.37 -1.12 7.32
CA PRO A 257 -4.14 -0.44 6.92
C PRO A 257 -3.00 -1.35 6.50
N PHE A 258 -2.98 -2.61 6.95
CA PHE A 258 -2.00 -3.57 6.49
C PHE A 258 -2.04 -3.81 4.99
N HIS A 259 -3.22 -3.84 4.36
CA HIS A 259 -3.32 -4.16 2.94
C HIS A 259 -2.53 -3.19 2.05
N TRP A 260 -2.68 -1.88 2.25
CA TRP A 260 -1.93 -0.91 1.45
C TRP A 260 -0.49 -0.73 1.94
N LEU A 261 -0.17 -1.03 3.19
CA LEU A 261 1.22 -1.04 3.66
C LEU A 261 2.00 -2.21 3.06
N PHE A 262 1.47 -3.43 3.12
CA PHE A 262 2.08 -4.64 2.54
C PHE A 262 2.23 -4.50 1.03
N THR A 263 1.16 -4.20 0.31
CA THR A 263 1.24 -4.00 -1.14
C THR A 263 2.14 -2.81 -1.48
N GLY A 264 2.08 -1.72 -0.72
CA GLY A 264 2.94 -0.54 -0.88
C GLY A 264 4.44 -0.85 -0.72
N ILE A 265 4.81 -1.68 0.26
CA ILE A 265 6.18 -2.17 0.44
C ILE A 265 6.61 -3.00 -0.76
N ALA A 266 5.78 -3.97 -1.17
CA ALA A 266 6.08 -4.85 -2.29
C ALA A 266 6.35 -4.07 -3.57
N VAL A 267 5.48 -3.12 -3.94
CA VAL A 267 5.69 -2.31 -5.15
C VAL A 267 6.86 -1.33 -5.00
N ALA A 268 7.08 -0.75 -3.81
CA ALA A 268 8.20 0.17 -3.60
C ALA A 268 9.56 -0.51 -3.78
N ILE A 269 9.66 -1.79 -3.41
CA ILE A 269 10.85 -2.62 -3.64
C ILE A 269 10.91 -3.07 -5.10
N ALA A 270 9.85 -3.73 -5.59
CA ALA A 270 9.85 -4.40 -6.87
C ALA A 270 10.05 -3.44 -8.04
N TRP A 271 9.30 -2.33 -8.08
CA TRP A 271 9.43 -1.36 -9.17
C TRP A 271 10.78 -0.67 -9.16
N ARG A 272 11.33 -0.38 -7.97
CA ARG A 272 12.68 0.20 -7.88
C ARG A 272 13.70 -0.75 -8.49
N ALA A 273 13.65 -2.01 -8.07
CA ALA A 273 14.62 -3.00 -8.50
C ALA A 273 14.49 -3.28 -10.01
N TRP A 274 13.26 -3.41 -10.54
CA TRP A 274 13.07 -3.62 -11.97
C TRP A 274 13.56 -2.45 -12.81
N HIS A 275 13.39 -1.22 -12.32
CA HIS A 275 13.91 -0.03 -12.98
C HIS A 275 15.43 0.02 -12.99
N LEU A 276 16.07 -0.09 -11.82
CA LEU A 276 17.53 0.03 -11.70
C LEU A 276 18.30 -1.11 -12.34
N TYR A 277 17.79 -2.34 -12.27
CA TYR A 277 18.51 -3.53 -12.76
C TYR A 277 18.06 -3.97 -14.16
N GLY A 278 17.01 -3.36 -14.71
CA GLY A 278 16.48 -3.66 -16.06
C GLY A 278 15.96 -5.09 -16.25
N ARG A 279 15.80 -5.87 -15.17
CA ARG A 279 15.35 -7.26 -15.21
C ARG A 279 14.08 -7.45 -14.39
N LYS A 280 13.08 -8.09 -14.98
CA LYS A 280 11.89 -8.57 -14.26
C LYS A 280 12.31 -9.73 -13.34
N GLY A 281 11.76 -9.78 -12.12
CA GLY A 281 12.00 -10.88 -11.18
C GLY A 281 13.37 -10.87 -10.49
N THR A 282 13.94 -9.70 -10.18
CA THR A 282 15.16 -9.64 -9.34
C THR A 282 14.92 -10.31 -7.98
N PRO A 283 15.94 -10.94 -7.37
CA PRO A 283 15.81 -11.57 -6.05
C PRO A 283 15.26 -10.61 -4.99
N ALA A 284 15.66 -9.34 -5.02
CA ALA A 284 15.12 -8.31 -4.14
C ALA A 284 13.62 -8.06 -4.33
N ALA A 285 13.14 -8.01 -5.58
CA ALA A 285 11.71 -7.85 -5.88
C ALA A 285 10.90 -9.07 -5.42
N LEU A 286 11.35 -10.28 -5.74
CA LEU A 286 10.69 -11.52 -5.34
C LEU A 286 10.71 -11.70 -3.82
N GLY A 287 11.85 -11.43 -3.18
CA GLY A 287 12.00 -11.47 -1.73
C GLY A 287 11.10 -10.46 -1.02
N GLY A 288 10.99 -9.23 -1.53
CA GLY A 288 10.07 -8.22 -1.00
C GLY A 288 8.60 -8.63 -1.09
N ILE A 289 8.17 -9.19 -2.23
CA ILE A 289 6.81 -9.71 -2.43
C ILE A 289 6.54 -10.91 -1.51
N LEU A 290 7.45 -11.88 -1.46
CA LEU A 290 7.30 -13.07 -0.62
C LEU A 290 7.27 -12.70 0.87
N LEU A 291 8.12 -11.76 1.30
CA LEU A 291 8.15 -11.31 2.68
C LEU A 291 6.79 -10.75 3.11
N VAL A 292 6.15 -9.90 2.31
CA VAL A 292 4.85 -9.33 2.68
C VAL A 292 3.75 -10.38 2.67
N MET A 293 3.80 -11.37 1.77
CA MET A 293 2.89 -12.51 1.80
C MET A 293 3.00 -13.30 3.11
N VAL A 294 4.23 -13.61 3.54
CA VAL A 294 4.47 -14.33 4.79
C VAL A 294 4.01 -13.52 5.99
N VAL A 295 4.39 -12.24 6.08
CA VAL A 295 4.00 -11.36 7.20
C VAL A 295 2.49 -11.19 7.27
N HIS A 296 1.82 -11.10 6.11
CA HIS A 296 0.37 -11.04 6.05
C HIS A 296 -0.27 -12.35 6.57
N SER A 297 0.17 -13.52 6.09
CA SER A 297 -0.33 -14.80 6.60
C SER A 297 -0.12 -14.97 8.10
N LEU A 298 1.04 -14.53 8.64
CA LEU A 298 1.31 -14.57 10.08
C LEU A 298 0.37 -13.63 10.86
N ASN A 299 0.11 -12.43 10.34
CA ASN A 299 -0.85 -11.49 10.94
C ASN A 299 -2.24 -12.12 11.04
N ASP A 300 -2.72 -12.77 9.99
CA ASP A 300 -4.07 -13.31 9.97
C ASP A 300 -4.18 -14.63 10.74
N THR A 301 -3.14 -15.46 10.69
CA THR A 301 -3.05 -16.66 11.54
C THR A 301 -3.03 -16.29 13.03
N SER A 302 -2.51 -15.12 13.40
CA SER A 302 -2.62 -14.65 14.79
C SER A 302 -4.08 -14.49 15.26
N ALA A 303 -5.06 -14.35 14.36
CA ALA A 303 -6.47 -14.29 14.75
C ALA A 303 -7.00 -15.63 15.28
N THR A 304 -6.41 -16.75 14.85
CA THR A 304 -6.82 -18.10 15.30
C THR A 304 -5.99 -18.60 16.48
N LEU A 305 -4.74 -18.13 16.64
CA LEU A 305 -3.86 -18.53 17.74
C LEU A 305 -4.36 -18.14 19.14
N GLY A 306 -5.16 -17.07 19.25
CA GLY A 306 -5.71 -16.59 20.53
C GLY A 306 -7.05 -17.22 20.91
N CYS A 307 -7.57 -18.19 20.17
CA CYS A 307 -8.88 -18.75 20.44
C CYS A 307 -8.94 -19.42 21.82
N GLY A 308 -9.94 -19.07 22.63
CA GLY A 308 -10.14 -19.59 23.99
C GLY A 308 -9.39 -18.84 25.09
N GLU A 309 -8.45 -17.95 24.76
CA GLU A 309 -7.58 -17.30 25.75
C GLU A 309 -7.63 -15.75 25.64
N PRO A 310 -8.50 -15.07 26.41
CA PRO A 310 -8.73 -13.62 26.30
C PRO A 310 -7.47 -12.76 26.47
N VAL A 311 -6.55 -13.20 27.35
CA VAL A 311 -5.27 -12.53 27.58
C VAL A 311 -4.41 -12.59 26.32
N VAL A 312 -4.31 -13.77 25.70
CA VAL A 312 -3.54 -13.97 24.45
C VAL A 312 -4.15 -13.13 23.33
N GLN A 313 -5.48 -13.08 23.18
CA GLN A 313 -6.14 -12.23 22.18
C GLN A 313 -5.81 -10.74 22.36
N SER A 314 -5.81 -10.27 23.61
CA SER A 314 -5.48 -8.88 23.93
C SER A 314 -4.03 -8.56 23.59
N LEU A 315 -3.09 -9.45 23.93
CA LEU A 315 -1.68 -9.30 23.57
C LEU A 315 -1.46 -9.32 22.06
N LEU A 316 -2.12 -10.21 21.33
CA LEU A 316 -2.05 -10.27 19.87
C LEU A 316 -2.67 -9.02 19.22
N ALA A 317 -3.75 -8.48 19.77
CA ALA A 317 -4.31 -7.21 19.30
C ALA A 317 -3.32 -6.04 19.49
N LEU A 318 -2.65 -5.95 20.64
CA LEU A 318 -1.58 -4.97 20.87
C LEU A 318 -0.40 -5.17 19.91
N ALA A 319 0.01 -6.42 19.70
CA ALA A 319 1.07 -6.76 18.75
C ALA A 319 0.72 -6.32 17.32
N ARG A 320 -0.55 -6.43 16.90
CA ARG A 320 -1.01 -5.91 15.60
C ARG A 320 -0.87 -4.39 15.51
N TYR A 321 -1.25 -3.63 16.53
CA TYR A 321 -1.04 -2.18 16.50
C TYR A 321 0.44 -1.80 16.40
N ALA A 322 1.32 -2.50 17.13
CA ALA A 322 2.76 -2.33 17.00
C ALA A 322 3.25 -2.71 15.58
N LEU A 323 2.70 -3.79 15.00
CA LEU A 323 3.00 -4.23 13.65
C LEU A 323 2.57 -3.20 12.60
N VAL A 324 1.42 -2.52 12.74
CA VAL A 324 1.03 -1.42 11.83
C VAL A 324 2.09 -0.33 11.79
N ILE A 325 2.59 0.08 12.96
CA ILE A 325 3.64 1.08 13.07
C ILE A 325 4.93 0.57 12.42
N GLY A 326 5.34 -0.66 12.73
CA GLY A 326 6.52 -1.31 12.14
C GLY A 326 6.43 -1.36 10.62
N MET A 327 5.29 -1.79 10.07
CA MET A 327 5.05 -1.88 8.63
C MET A 327 5.02 -0.51 7.98
N TYR A 328 4.46 0.52 8.63
CA TYR A 328 4.57 1.89 8.14
C TYR A 328 6.02 2.37 8.08
N LEU A 329 6.85 2.05 9.08
CA LEU A 329 8.27 2.41 9.07
C LEU A 329 9.04 1.69 7.96
N VAL A 330 8.74 0.42 7.71
CA VAL A 330 9.31 -0.36 6.59
C VAL A 330 8.87 0.24 5.25
N PHE A 331 7.56 0.49 5.09
CA PHE A 331 7.01 1.17 3.91
C PHE A 331 7.71 2.49 3.67
N LYS A 332 7.78 3.36 4.67
CA LYS A 332 8.46 4.66 4.60
C LYS A 332 9.93 4.53 4.23
N ALA A 333 10.65 3.54 4.79
CA ALA A 333 12.07 3.33 4.52
C ALA A 333 12.35 3.01 3.04
N TRP A 334 11.43 2.28 2.39
CA TRP A 334 11.50 1.98 0.95
C TRP A 334 10.92 3.09 0.10
N ALA A 335 9.74 3.60 0.45
CA ALA A 335 9.03 4.66 -0.26
C ALA A 335 9.88 5.94 -0.38
N ARG A 336 10.59 6.35 0.68
CA ARG A 336 11.46 7.55 0.65
C ARG A 336 12.61 7.48 -0.36
N LYS A 337 13.00 6.29 -0.82
CA LYS A 337 14.02 6.15 -1.88
C LYS A 337 13.52 6.70 -3.23
N HIS A 338 12.21 6.91 -3.33
CA HIS A 338 11.52 7.44 -4.50
C HIS A 338 11.20 8.94 -4.38
N THR A 339 11.61 9.62 -3.31
CA THR A 339 11.41 11.08 -3.17
C THR A 339 12.20 11.80 -4.25
N PRO A 340 11.57 12.58 -5.13
CA PRO A 340 12.25 13.19 -6.27
C PRO A 340 13.08 14.44 -5.84
N PRO A 341 14.09 14.84 -6.63
CA PRO A 341 14.99 15.96 -6.34
C PRO A 341 14.30 17.27 -5.91
N GLN A 342 13.23 17.69 -6.59
CA GLN A 342 12.51 18.94 -6.30
C GLN A 342 11.83 18.95 -4.93
N LEU A 343 11.66 17.78 -4.30
CA LEU A 343 11.07 17.63 -2.97
C LEU A 343 12.11 17.54 -1.86
N ILE A 344 13.40 17.41 -2.18
CA ILE A 344 14.47 17.42 -1.18
C ILE A 344 14.51 18.79 -0.49
N GLY A 345 14.42 18.79 0.84
CA GLY A 345 14.31 20.01 1.65
C GLY A 345 12.87 20.44 1.95
N ALA A 346 11.90 20.05 1.12
CA ALA A 346 10.48 20.34 1.31
C ALA A 346 9.73 19.24 2.07
N VAL A 347 10.17 17.98 1.91
CA VAL A 347 9.62 16.85 2.65
C VAL A 347 10.14 16.80 4.07
N SER A 348 9.43 16.06 4.93
CA SER A 348 9.92 15.84 6.29
C SER A 348 11.25 15.08 6.29
N THR A 349 12.13 15.35 7.24
CA THR A 349 13.47 14.73 7.35
C THR A 349 13.44 13.19 7.31
N GLY A 350 12.34 12.57 7.75
CA GLY A 350 12.18 11.11 7.69
C GLY A 350 11.93 10.54 6.29
N TRP A 351 11.51 11.38 5.34
CA TRP A 351 11.22 11.06 3.94
C TRP A 351 12.33 11.50 2.98
N THR A 352 13.42 12.06 3.49
CA THR A 352 14.65 12.25 2.71
C THR A 352 15.27 10.87 2.39
N PRO A 353 15.64 10.59 1.12
CA PRO A 353 16.26 9.33 0.72
C PRO A 353 17.50 8.96 1.56
N LYS A 354 17.66 7.66 1.84
CA LYS A 354 18.83 7.07 2.52
C LYS A 354 19.11 5.67 1.97
N HIS A 355 20.33 5.19 2.14
CA HIS A 355 20.77 3.84 1.72
C HIS A 355 20.50 3.58 0.22
N LEU A 356 21.14 4.40 -0.63
CA LEU A 356 20.98 4.40 -2.09
C LEU A 356 22.15 3.77 -2.86
N GLY A 357 23.03 3.02 -2.18
CA GLY A 357 24.29 2.55 -2.75
C GLY A 357 25.25 3.69 -3.10
N GLU A 358 26.52 3.38 -3.35
CA GLU A 358 27.51 4.37 -3.78
C GLU A 358 28.48 3.77 -4.81
N GLN A 359 28.52 4.38 -5.99
CA GLN A 359 29.49 4.13 -7.04
C GLN A 359 30.08 5.48 -7.45
N LYS A 360 31.35 5.72 -7.12
CA LYS A 360 32.04 6.97 -7.48
C LYS A 360 32.28 7.02 -8.99
N VAL A 361 31.93 8.15 -9.61
CA VAL A 361 32.21 8.43 -11.02
C VAL A 361 32.94 9.76 -11.17
N SER A 362 33.67 9.92 -12.28
CA SER A 362 34.36 11.18 -12.59
C SER A 362 33.34 12.32 -12.76
N PRO A 363 33.60 13.55 -12.26
CA PRO A 363 32.70 14.69 -12.38
C PRO A 363 32.32 15.03 -13.83
N ASP A 364 33.27 14.83 -14.76
CA ASP A 364 33.11 15.12 -16.18
C ASP A 364 32.55 13.94 -16.99
N GLY A 365 32.34 12.80 -16.33
CA GLY A 365 31.68 11.66 -16.93
C GLY A 365 30.22 12.03 -17.18
N SER A 366 29.90 12.48 -18.39
CA SER A 366 28.54 12.35 -18.91
C SER A 366 28.12 10.91 -18.63
N PRO A 367 26.96 10.65 -17.98
CA PRO A 367 26.52 9.29 -17.73
C PRO A 367 26.61 8.58 -19.08
N ALA A 368 27.48 7.58 -19.16
CA ALA A 368 27.76 6.92 -20.42
C ALA A 368 26.41 6.56 -21.02
N THR A 369 26.11 7.07 -22.21
CA THR A 369 24.80 6.97 -22.86
C THR A 369 24.38 5.52 -23.16
N GLY A 370 25.16 4.53 -22.69
CA GLY A 370 24.87 3.11 -22.72
C GLY A 370 24.48 2.56 -21.35
N ALA A 371 23.16 2.45 -21.13
CA ALA A 371 22.48 1.71 -20.08
C ALA A 371 22.58 2.28 -18.63
N PRO A 372 21.47 2.27 -17.86
CA PRO A 372 21.50 2.61 -16.45
C PRO A 372 22.53 1.72 -15.75
N ALA A 373 23.51 2.32 -15.07
CA ALA A 373 24.50 1.51 -14.37
C ALA A 373 23.79 0.66 -13.34
N ARG A 374 23.97 -0.65 -13.49
CA ARG A 374 23.52 -1.63 -12.53
C ARG A 374 24.21 -1.28 -11.22
N GLU A 375 23.41 -1.03 -10.18
CA GLU A 375 23.92 -1.09 -8.81
C GLU A 375 24.62 -2.47 -8.69
N PRO A 376 25.86 -2.56 -8.18
CA PRO A 376 26.46 -3.86 -7.94
C PRO A 376 25.47 -4.67 -7.09
N ALA A 377 25.18 -5.90 -7.50
CA ALA A 377 24.47 -6.79 -6.60
C ALA A 377 25.36 -6.91 -5.36
N ASP A 378 24.82 -6.59 -4.17
CA ASP A 378 25.49 -6.95 -2.94
C ASP A 378 25.59 -8.49 -2.96
N ASP A 379 26.80 -9.02 -3.21
CA ASP A 379 27.10 -10.45 -3.21
C ASP A 379 26.92 -11.08 -1.82
#